data_AF-A0A3B4ASI8-F1
#
_entry.id   AF-A0A3B4ASI8-F1
#
_cell.length_a   1.000
_cell.length_b   1.000
_cell.length_c   1.000
_cell.angle_alpha   90.00
_cell.angle_beta   90.00
_cell.angle_gamma   90.00
#
_symmetry.space_group_name_H-M   'P 1'
#
loop_
_entity.id
_entity.type
_entity.pdbx_description
1 polymer ?
#
loop_
_entity_poly.entity_id
_entity_poly.type
_entity_poly.pdbx_seq_one_letter_code
_entity_poly.pdbx_strand_id
1 'polypeptide(L)'
;LLPSHNHLSERFYEFFGPGTVYDLPLNDPYRQKGGPKAVLPIDGPWRHSSLKHFLKNVDAGKEETGSETDCQIDGVTKLAPLVAMFAGRPEMLDKVETAVRVTQNDDMCVAVTLAAARILEHFILNGPDPNVLNVVLDQLKDPNRKNPQDLDNAVIVKEKLSKTTQLIPEEFTTNT
;
A
#
# COMPACT_ATOMS: atom_id res chain seq x y z
N LEU A 1 -14.00 13.63 9.11
CA LEU A 1 -13.46 13.96 7.78
C LEU A 1 -12.07 13.35 7.69
N LEU A 2 -11.76 12.56 6.65
CA LEU A 2 -10.37 12.19 6.42
C LEU A 2 -9.56 13.47 6.21
N PRO A 3 -8.36 13.58 6.79
CA PRO A 3 -7.54 14.72 6.54
C PRO A 3 -7.11 14.79 5.07
N SER A 4 -6.85 16.00 4.57
CA SER A 4 -6.24 16.21 3.26
C SER A 4 -4.88 15.49 3.19
N HIS A 5 -4.36 15.30 1.97
CA HIS A 5 -2.99 14.79 1.76
C HIS A 5 -1.99 15.51 2.68
N ASN A 6 -2.07 16.84 2.74
CA ASN A 6 -1.18 17.66 3.58
C ASN A 6 -1.28 17.31 5.07
N HIS A 7 -2.48 17.14 5.62
CA HIS A 7 -2.60 16.80 7.04
C HIS A 7 -2.15 15.36 7.33
N LEU A 8 -2.36 14.40 6.41
CA LEU A 8 -1.78 13.07 6.57
C LEU A 8 -0.25 13.16 6.57
N SER A 9 0.35 13.90 5.64
CA SER A 9 1.80 14.15 5.61
C SER A 9 2.28 14.78 6.92
N GLU A 10 1.62 15.81 7.44
CA GLU A 10 1.94 16.41 8.75
C GLU A 10 1.96 15.35 9.87
N ARG A 11 0.94 14.49 9.96
CA ARG A 11 0.87 13.41 10.97
C ARG A 11 1.98 12.38 10.83
N PHE A 12 2.27 11.96 9.60
CA PHE A 12 3.38 11.04 9.34
C PHE A 12 4.72 11.69 9.69
N TYR A 13 4.90 12.98 9.38
CA TYR A 13 6.11 13.71 9.73
C TYR A 13 6.23 13.97 11.23
N GLU A 14 5.14 14.25 11.95
CA GLU A 14 5.17 14.37 13.41
C GLU A 14 5.55 13.05 14.09
N PHE A 15 4.99 11.93 13.61
CA PHE A 15 5.21 10.62 14.23
C PHE A 15 6.56 10.00 13.85
N PHE A 16 6.98 10.17 12.59
CA PHE A 16 8.21 9.63 12.04
C PHE A 16 9.27 10.72 11.77
N GLY A 17 9.16 11.90 12.36
CA GLY A 17 10.10 12.99 12.10
C GLY A 17 11.32 13.00 13.02
N PRO A 18 12.12 14.06 12.90
CA PRO A 18 13.14 14.42 13.89
C PRO A 18 12.56 14.56 15.30
N GLY A 19 13.39 14.31 16.32
CA GLY A 19 12.98 14.42 17.74
C GLY A 19 12.08 13.31 18.27
N THR A 20 11.83 12.26 17.48
CA THR A 20 11.02 11.10 17.88
C THR A 20 11.90 9.91 18.29
N VAL A 21 11.30 8.82 18.79
CA VAL A 21 12.01 7.56 19.12
C VAL A 21 12.76 6.93 17.94
N TYR A 22 12.47 7.40 16.74
CA TYR A 22 13.09 6.95 15.52
C TYR A 22 14.22 7.84 15.02
N ASP A 23 14.46 8.99 15.66
CA ASP A 23 15.55 9.90 15.34
C ASP A 23 16.88 9.36 15.90
N LEU A 24 17.22 8.16 15.44
CA LEU A 24 18.42 7.42 15.81
C LEU A 24 19.37 7.44 14.60
N PRO A 25 20.71 7.57 14.79
CA PRO A 25 21.67 7.60 13.69
C PRO A 25 21.54 6.42 12.70
N LEU A 26 21.01 5.32 13.20
CA LEU A 26 20.78 4.11 12.44
C LEU A 26 19.50 4.13 11.58
N ASN A 27 18.47 4.85 12.03
CA ASN A 27 17.19 5.06 11.34
C ASN A 27 17.16 6.35 10.51
N ASP A 28 18.25 7.12 10.55
CA ASP A 28 18.48 8.29 9.70
C ASP A 28 18.12 7.96 8.24
N PRO A 29 17.15 8.68 7.65
CA PRO A 29 16.77 8.46 6.26
C PRO A 29 17.94 8.70 5.30
N TYR A 30 18.90 9.55 5.64
CA TYR A 30 20.07 9.92 4.82
C TYR A 30 21.26 8.96 4.98
N ARG A 31 21.15 7.95 5.83
CA ARG A 31 22.22 6.99 6.09
C ARG A 31 22.61 6.18 4.84
N GLN A 32 23.92 6.06 4.58
CA GLN A 32 24.45 5.23 3.49
C GLN A 32 24.26 3.72 3.75
N LYS A 33 23.95 2.96 2.70
CA LYS A 33 23.83 1.50 2.76
C LYS A 33 25.18 0.88 3.16
N GLY A 34 25.17 -0.08 4.08
CA GLY A 34 26.37 -0.85 4.50
C GLY A 34 26.89 -0.59 5.91
N GLY A 35 26.31 0.36 6.67
CA GLY A 35 26.69 0.55 8.08
C GLY A 35 26.15 -0.53 9.05
N PRO A 36 26.39 -0.40 10.37
CA PRO A 36 25.91 -1.33 11.41
C PRO A 36 24.39 -1.56 11.36
N LYS A 37 23.90 -2.77 11.61
CA LYS A 37 22.44 -3.04 11.67
C LYS A 37 21.85 -2.58 13.01
N ALA A 38 20.52 -2.40 13.04
CA ALA A 38 19.80 -2.02 14.25
C ALA A 38 20.05 -2.99 15.39
N VAL A 39 20.19 -2.46 16.61
CA VAL A 39 19.88 -3.24 17.80
C VAL A 39 18.37 -3.17 17.97
N LEU A 40 17.71 -4.31 17.74
CA LEU A 40 16.27 -4.50 17.93
C LEU A 40 15.99 -4.99 19.35
N PRO A 41 14.81 -4.69 19.92
CA PRO A 41 13.67 -3.99 19.30
C PRO A 41 13.76 -2.46 19.45
N ILE A 42 13.19 -1.74 18.48
CA ILE A 42 12.83 -0.33 18.66
C ILE A 42 11.45 -0.26 19.31
N ASP A 43 11.20 0.78 20.11
CA ASP A 43 9.88 1.06 20.65
C ASP A 43 9.01 1.73 19.56
N GLY A 44 7.96 1.04 19.10
CA GLY A 44 7.06 1.52 18.05
C GLY A 44 7.08 0.71 16.74
N PRO A 45 6.18 1.03 15.78
CA PRO A 45 6.09 0.35 14.49
C PRO A 45 7.35 0.50 13.64
N TRP A 46 7.54 -0.39 12.67
CA TRP A 46 8.73 -0.36 11.80
C TRP A 46 8.72 0.82 10.82
N ARG A 47 9.81 1.60 10.77
CA ARG A 47 10.03 2.64 9.75
C ARG A 47 10.61 2.04 8.47
N HIS A 48 9.74 1.60 7.58
CA HIS A 48 10.09 0.99 6.29
C HIS A 48 10.62 2.01 5.26
N SER A 49 11.07 1.52 4.10
CA SER A 49 11.75 2.30 3.07
C SER A 49 10.91 3.46 2.54
N SER A 50 9.63 3.22 2.22
CA SER A 50 8.72 4.26 1.72
C SER A 50 8.52 5.42 2.72
N LEU A 51 8.54 5.16 4.04
CA LEU A 51 8.56 6.22 5.06
C LEU A 51 9.86 7.04 5.07
N LYS A 52 11.02 6.40 4.84
CA LYS A 52 12.30 7.13 4.77
C LYS A 52 12.36 8.02 3.53
N HIS A 53 11.83 7.56 2.40
CA HIS A 53 11.71 8.38 1.20
C HIS A 53 10.72 9.53 1.39
N PHE A 54 9.58 9.26 2.04
CA PHE A 54 8.61 10.28 2.42
C PHE A 54 9.27 11.44 3.18
N LEU A 55 10.02 11.14 4.25
CA LEU A 55 10.70 12.18 5.04
C LEU A 55 11.65 13.02 4.19
N LYS A 56 12.45 12.39 3.32
CA LYS A 56 13.35 13.10 2.38
C LYS A 56 12.59 14.01 1.42
N ASN A 57 11.47 13.55 0.90
CA ASN A 57 10.67 14.31 -0.04
C ASN A 57 10.00 15.51 0.64
N VAL A 58 9.51 15.35 1.87
CA VAL A 58 8.99 16.45 2.70
C VAL A 58 10.09 17.46 3.02
N ASP A 59 11.25 17.00 3.48
CA ASP A 59 12.40 17.87 3.78
C ASP A 59 12.88 18.64 2.54
N ALA A 60 12.74 18.05 1.35
CA ALA A 60 13.04 18.67 0.07
C ALA A 60 11.93 19.60 -0.46
N GLY A 61 10.82 19.75 0.27
CA GLY A 61 9.70 20.61 -0.11
C GLY A 61 8.90 20.11 -1.31
N LYS A 62 8.90 18.81 -1.60
CA LYS A 62 8.10 18.23 -2.68
C LYS A 62 6.62 18.18 -2.30
N GLU A 63 5.76 18.45 -3.29
CA GLU A 63 4.30 18.27 -3.15
C GLU A 63 3.93 16.78 -3.12
N GLU A 64 4.47 16.01 -4.08
CA GLU A 64 4.35 14.55 -4.12
C GLU A 64 5.39 13.90 -3.22
N THR A 65 4.94 13.46 -2.04
CA THR A 65 5.84 13.01 -0.98
C THR A 65 6.15 11.52 -1.02
N GLY A 66 5.34 10.70 -1.71
CA GLY A 66 5.53 9.25 -1.76
C GLY A 66 6.80 8.82 -2.50
N SER A 67 7.26 7.59 -2.23
CA SER A 67 8.38 6.98 -2.93
C SER A 67 7.99 6.51 -4.33
N GLU A 68 8.71 6.95 -5.35
CA GLU A 68 8.54 6.53 -6.76
C GLU A 68 9.13 5.14 -7.07
N THR A 69 9.91 4.58 -6.14
CA THR A 69 10.67 3.33 -6.38
C THR A 69 10.31 2.20 -5.42
N ASP A 70 9.53 2.50 -4.40
CA ASP A 70 9.11 1.51 -3.41
C ASP A 70 7.87 0.76 -3.90
N CYS A 71 8.12 -0.41 -4.51
CA CYS A 71 7.09 -1.27 -5.07
C CYS A 71 6.51 -2.31 -4.08
N GLN A 72 6.71 -2.11 -2.76
CA GLN A 72 6.22 -3.04 -1.73
C GLN A 72 4.72 -2.84 -1.41
N ILE A 73 4.13 -3.76 -0.65
CA ILE A 73 2.68 -3.79 -0.37
C ILE A 73 2.26 -2.98 0.87
N ASP A 74 3.03 -1.95 1.26
CA ASP A 74 2.80 -1.19 2.49
C ASP A 74 1.41 -0.51 2.52
N GLY A 75 0.89 -0.12 1.35
CA GLY A 75 -0.45 0.48 1.19
C GLY A 75 -1.58 -0.37 1.79
N VAL A 76 -1.46 -1.71 1.76
CA VAL A 76 -2.49 -2.62 2.31
C VAL A 76 -2.62 -2.49 3.83
N THR A 77 -1.52 -2.17 4.53
CA THR A 77 -1.51 -2.03 6.00
C THR A 77 -2.37 -0.85 6.49
N LYS A 78 -2.68 0.10 5.61
CA LYS A 78 -3.48 1.29 5.89
C LYS A 78 -4.97 1.10 5.62
N LEU A 79 -5.37 0.00 4.96
CA LEU A 79 -6.72 -0.14 4.41
C LEU A 79 -7.80 -0.30 5.47
N ALA A 80 -7.55 -1.07 6.53
CA ALA A 80 -8.57 -1.37 7.54
C ALA A 80 -9.32 -0.12 8.06
N PRO A 81 -8.63 0.92 8.59
CA PRO A 81 -9.32 2.12 9.05
C PRO A 81 -9.93 2.95 7.92
N LEU A 82 -9.29 3.02 6.75
CA LEU A 82 -9.78 3.81 5.61
C LEU A 82 -11.06 3.21 5.03
N VAL A 83 -11.03 1.93 4.68
CA VAL A 83 -12.17 1.25 4.08
C VAL A 83 -13.32 1.16 5.08
N ALA A 84 -13.07 0.85 6.36
CA ALA A 84 -14.13 0.86 7.37
C ALA A 84 -14.84 2.22 7.51
N MET A 85 -14.11 3.33 7.33
CA MET A 85 -14.67 4.67 7.43
C MET A 85 -15.47 5.10 6.19
N PHE A 86 -15.06 4.65 5.00
CA PHE A 86 -15.62 5.11 3.71
C PHE A 86 -16.38 4.04 2.91
N ALA A 87 -16.50 2.81 3.39
CA ALA A 87 -17.22 1.75 2.69
C ALA A 87 -18.63 2.20 2.23
N GLY A 88 -18.95 1.93 0.97
CA GLY A 88 -20.21 2.30 0.33
C GLY A 88 -20.27 3.75 -0.15
N ARG A 89 -19.25 4.57 0.12
CA ARG A 89 -19.21 5.97 -0.32
C ARG A 89 -18.48 6.11 -1.66
N PRO A 90 -18.94 6.99 -2.56
CA PRO A 90 -18.33 7.13 -3.88
C PRO A 90 -16.86 7.56 -3.84
N GLU A 91 -16.43 8.28 -2.80
CA GLU A 91 -15.07 8.78 -2.62
C GLU A 91 -14.09 7.79 -1.97
N MET A 92 -14.51 6.56 -1.63
CA MET A 92 -13.69 5.61 -0.86
C MET A 92 -12.32 5.37 -1.50
N LEU A 93 -12.29 5.07 -2.79
CA LEU A 93 -11.05 4.77 -3.51
C LEU A 93 -10.13 5.98 -3.64
N ASP A 94 -10.69 7.17 -3.88
CA ASP A 94 -9.91 8.41 -3.93
C ASP A 94 -9.25 8.71 -2.58
N LYS A 95 -9.95 8.40 -1.48
CA LYS A 95 -9.40 8.52 -0.12
C LYS A 95 -8.31 7.50 0.16
N VAL A 96 -8.46 6.26 -0.29
CA VAL A 96 -7.42 5.23 -0.20
C VAL A 96 -6.18 5.66 -0.99
N GLU A 97 -6.35 6.05 -2.24
CA GLU A 97 -5.25 6.49 -3.09
C GLU A 97 -4.50 7.67 -2.48
N THR A 98 -5.23 8.69 -2.01
CA THR A 98 -4.64 9.86 -1.33
C THR A 98 -3.74 9.43 -0.16
N ALA A 99 -4.20 8.49 0.68
CA ALA A 99 -3.44 8.04 1.84
C ALA A 99 -2.24 7.14 1.50
N VAL A 100 -2.31 6.41 0.38
CA VAL A 100 -1.20 5.61 -0.14
C VAL A 100 -0.13 6.52 -0.72
N ARG A 101 -0.52 7.50 -1.55
CA ARG A 101 0.38 8.45 -2.24
C ARG A 101 1.22 9.31 -1.31
N VAL A 102 0.78 9.52 -0.06
CA VAL A 102 1.61 10.15 0.99
C VAL A 102 2.96 9.44 1.14
N THR A 103 3.01 8.10 1.15
CA THR A 103 4.29 7.39 1.36
C THR A 103 4.76 6.59 0.15
N GLN A 104 3.88 6.23 -0.78
CA GLN A 104 4.22 5.45 -1.97
C GLN A 104 3.59 6.08 -3.21
N ASN A 105 4.43 6.49 -4.16
CA ASN A 105 4.01 7.08 -5.42
C ASN A 105 4.41 6.18 -6.61
N ASP A 106 4.13 4.89 -6.48
CA ASP A 106 4.30 3.88 -7.54
C ASP A 106 2.92 3.40 -7.99
N ASP A 107 2.64 3.51 -9.28
CA ASP A 107 1.28 3.26 -9.80
C ASP A 107 0.87 1.79 -9.71
N MET A 108 1.82 0.86 -9.74
CA MET A 108 1.50 -0.57 -9.55
C MET A 108 1.08 -0.83 -8.10
N CYS A 109 1.77 -0.22 -7.12
CA CYS A 109 1.39 -0.29 -5.72
C CYS A 109 0.02 0.30 -5.45
N VAL A 110 -0.26 1.46 -6.06
CA VAL A 110 -1.56 2.12 -5.95
C VAL A 110 -2.64 1.21 -6.54
N ALA A 111 -2.47 0.70 -7.75
CA ALA A 111 -3.44 -0.21 -8.39
C ALA A 111 -3.71 -1.48 -7.57
N VAL A 112 -2.66 -2.15 -7.07
CA VAL A 112 -2.81 -3.34 -6.21
C VAL A 112 -3.49 -3.00 -4.88
N THR A 113 -3.16 -1.86 -4.28
CA THR A 113 -3.78 -1.42 -3.01
C THR A 113 -5.26 -1.09 -3.20
N LEU A 114 -5.63 -0.44 -4.30
CA LEU A 114 -7.03 -0.15 -4.62
C LEU A 114 -7.83 -1.42 -4.91
N ALA A 115 -7.24 -2.41 -5.59
CA ALA A 115 -7.86 -3.72 -5.75
C ALA A 115 -8.10 -4.40 -4.38
N ALA A 116 -7.12 -4.36 -3.48
CA ALA A 116 -7.27 -4.87 -2.11
C ALA A 116 -8.33 -4.09 -1.31
N ALA A 117 -8.45 -2.77 -1.53
CA ALA A 117 -9.47 -1.95 -0.89
C ALA A 117 -10.89 -2.36 -1.33
N ARG A 118 -11.10 -2.68 -2.62
CA ARG A 118 -12.37 -3.20 -3.13
C ARG A 118 -12.74 -4.54 -2.49
N ILE A 119 -11.77 -5.43 -2.32
CA ILE A 119 -11.98 -6.73 -1.64
C ILE A 119 -12.44 -6.49 -0.19
N LEU A 120 -11.73 -5.62 0.54
CA LEU A 120 -12.06 -5.33 1.92
C LEU A 120 -13.42 -4.62 2.07
N GLU A 121 -13.73 -3.69 1.17
CA GLU A 121 -15.02 -3.00 1.13
C GLU A 121 -16.15 -4.00 0.91
N HIS A 122 -15.98 -4.93 -0.02
CA HIS A 122 -16.96 -5.97 -0.29
C HIS A 122 -17.29 -6.79 0.96
N PHE A 123 -16.27 -7.20 1.71
CA PHE A 123 -16.48 -7.94 2.96
C PHE A 123 -17.17 -7.09 4.03
N ILE A 124 -16.87 -5.80 4.13
CA ILE A 124 -17.52 -4.91 5.10
C ILE A 124 -19.00 -4.73 4.77
N LEU A 125 -19.35 -4.60 3.49
CA LEU A 125 -20.72 -4.34 3.07
C LEU A 125 -21.59 -5.61 2.98
N ASN A 126 -21.00 -6.74 2.59
CA ASN A 126 -21.74 -7.94 2.22
C ASN A 126 -21.45 -9.16 3.13
N GLY A 127 -20.46 -9.06 4.02
CA GLY A 127 -19.96 -10.20 4.78
C GLY A 127 -19.07 -11.13 3.96
N PRO A 128 -18.75 -12.34 4.47
CA PRO A 128 -17.90 -13.30 3.78
C PRO A 128 -18.46 -13.70 2.41
N ASP A 129 -17.63 -13.63 1.38
CA ASP A 129 -17.98 -14.02 0.01
C ASP A 129 -16.83 -14.81 -0.65
N PRO A 130 -17.02 -16.10 -0.97
CA PRO A 130 -16.00 -16.90 -1.65
C PRO A 130 -15.69 -16.42 -3.08
N ASN A 131 -16.56 -15.59 -3.68
CA ASN A 131 -16.43 -15.09 -5.04
C ASN A 131 -15.88 -13.65 -5.11
N VAL A 132 -15.46 -13.05 -3.98
CA VAL A 132 -15.03 -11.65 -3.92
C VAL A 132 -13.97 -11.30 -4.98
N LEU A 133 -13.06 -12.22 -5.29
CA LEU A 133 -12.04 -12.01 -6.31
C LEU A 133 -12.66 -11.82 -7.69
N ASN A 134 -13.65 -12.63 -8.07
CA ASN A 134 -14.35 -12.49 -9.35
C ASN A 134 -15.12 -11.17 -9.40
N VAL A 135 -15.80 -10.80 -8.30
CA VAL A 135 -16.52 -9.53 -8.19
C VAL A 135 -15.58 -8.35 -8.44
N VAL A 136 -14.42 -8.33 -7.77
CA VAL A 136 -13.43 -7.24 -7.95
C VAL A 136 -12.82 -7.26 -9.34
N LEU A 137 -12.53 -8.43 -9.92
CA LEU A 137 -12.02 -8.52 -11.29
C LEU A 137 -13.03 -7.99 -12.31
N ASP A 138 -14.32 -8.23 -12.11
CA ASP A 138 -15.35 -7.70 -12.99
C ASP A 138 -15.50 -6.18 -12.83
N GLN A 139 -15.35 -5.64 -11.60
CA GLN A 139 -15.23 -4.19 -11.39
C GLN A 139 -14.03 -3.58 -12.12
N LEU A 140 -12.87 -4.25 -12.13
CA LEU A 140 -11.67 -3.75 -12.81
C LEU A 140 -11.78 -3.80 -14.33
N LYS A 141 -12.55 -4.75 -14.89
CA LYS A 141 -12.83 -4.86 -16.33
C LYS A 141 -13.86 -3.85 -16.82
N ASP A 142 -14.65 -3.25 -15.94
CA ASP A 142 -15.67 -2.26 -16.32
C ASP A 142 -14.98 -1.01 -16.89
N PRO A 143 -15.24 -0.63 -18.16
CA PRO A 143 -14.67 0.57 -18.76
C PRO A 143 -15.14 1.87 -18.08
N ASN A 144 -16.26 1.83 -17.35
CA ASN A 144 -16.82 2.98 -16.62
C ASN A 144 -16.58 2.90 -15.11
N ARG A 145 -15.63 2.06 -14.66
CA ARG A 145 -15.32 1.89 -13.25
C ARG A 145 -14.88 3.20 -12.59
N LYS A 146 -15.17 3.32 -11.29
CA LYS A 146 -14.67 4.43 -10.46
C LYS A 146 -13.16 4.28 -10.22
N ASN A 147 -12.44 5.40 -10.25
CA ASN A 147 -11.00 5.49 -9.99
C ASN A 147 -10.20 4.49 -10.89
N PRO A 148 -10.23 4.68 -12.22
CA PRO A 148 -9.47 3.83 -13.14
C PRO A 148 -7.97 4.08 -12.99
N GLN A 149 -7.19 3.00 -12.91
CA GLN A 149 -5.73 3.05 -12.92
C GLN A 149 -5.20 2.48 -14.24
N ASP A 150 -4.11 3.05 -14.74
CA ASP A 150 -3.45 2.61 -15.99
C ASP A 150 -3.00 1.14 -15.91
N LEU A 151 -2.62 0.70 -14.70
CA LEU A 151 -2.08 -0.64 -14.43
C LEU A 151 -3.12 -1.65 -13.93
N ASP A 152 -4.43 -1.32 -13.94
CA ASP A 152 -5.49 -2.26 -13.56
C ASP A 152 -5.45 -3.55 -14.39
N ASN A 153 -5.10 -3.45 -15.68
CA ASN A 153 -4.95 -4.61 -16.56
C ASN A 153 -3.85 -5.57 -16.08
N ALA A 154 -2.76 -5.05 -15.49
CA ALA A 154 -1.70 -5.89 -14.94
C ALA A 154 -2.17 -6.64 -13.68
N VAL A 155 -3.04 -6.03 -12.88
CA VAL A 155 -3.69 -6.68 -11.73
C VAL A 155 -4.63 -7.80 -12.21
N ILE A 156 -5.43 -7.55 -13.26
CA ILE A 156 -6.31 -8.56 -13.87
C ILE A 156 -5.51 -9.75 -14.42
N VAL A 157 -4.38 -9.50 -15.11
CA VAL A 157 -3.60 -10.55 -15.79
C VAL A 157 -2.74 -11.37 -14.82
N LYS A 158 -2.24 -10.79 -13.73
CA LYS A 158 -1.47 -11.54 -12.71
C LYS A 158 -2.29 -12.67 -12.09
N GLU A 159 -3.62 -12.53 -11.98
CA GLU A 159 -4.49 -13.62 -11.53
C GLU A 159 -4.51 -14.79 -12.52
N LYS A 160 -4.58 -14.50 -13.83
CA LYS A 160 -4.49 -15.53 -14.88
C LYS A 160 -3.19 -16.31 -14.79
N LEU A 161 -2.04 -15.67 -14.56
CA LEU A 161 -0.77 -16.38 -14.39
C LEU A 161 -0.73 -17.26 -13.13
N SER A 162 -1.33 -16.80 -12.02
CA SER A 162 -1.42 -17.61 -10.79
C SER A 162 -2.25 -18.88 -10.98
N LYS A 163 -3.32 -18.82 -11.78
CA LYS A 163 -4.13 -19.99 -12.17
C LYS A 163 -3.41 -20.91 -13.16
N THR A 164 -2.47 -20.39 -13.95
CA THR A 164 -1.59 -21.20 -14.83
C THR A 164 -0.42 -21.85 -14.08
N THR A 165 -0.22 -21.57 -12.78
CA THR A 165 0.81 -22.25 -11.96
C THR A 165 0.31 -23.59 -11.43
N GLN A 166 -0.43 -24.36 -12.24
CA GLN A 166 -0.46 -25.82 -12.17
C GLN A 166 0.69 -26.39 -13.02
N LEU A 167 1.91 -26.01 -12.67
CA LEU A 167 3.15 -26.55 -13.25
C LEU A 167 4.18 -26.68 -12.13
N ILE A 168 3.80 -27.31 -11.01
CA ILE A 168 4.78 -28.08 -10.25
C ILE A 168 4.76 -29.46 -10.92
N PRO A 169 5.85 -29.89 -11.58
CA PRO A 169 5.94 -31.26 -12.07
C PRO A 169 5.66 -32.23 -10.92
N GLU A 170 4.86 -33.28 -11.15
CA GLU A 170 4.58 -34.34 -10.16
C GLU A 170 5.86 -34.95 -9.54
N GLU A 171 7.00 -34.75 -10.19
CA GLU A 171 8.34 -35.13 -9.72
C GLU A 171 8.76 -34.48 -8.38
N PHE A 172 8.07 -33.41 -7.92
CA PHE A 172 8.37 -32.75 -6.64
C PHE A 172 7.40 -33.09 -5.50
N THR A 173 6.43 -33.99 -5.70
CA THR A 173 5.67 -34.57 -4.60
C THR A 173 6.36 -35.84 -4.10
N THR A 174 7.37 -35.67 -3.24
CA THR A 174 7.95 -36.80 -2.49
C THR A 174 6.96 -37.28 -1.43
N ASN A 175 6.58 -38.56 -1.54
CA ASN A 175 5.99 -39.35 -0.47
C ASN A 175 6.87 -39.27 0.79
N THR A 176 6.28 -38.78 1.88
CA THR A 176 6.55 -39.20 3.27
C THR A 176 5.33 -38.90 4.11
#